data_AF-A0A7J6BYA1-F1
#
_entry.id   AF-A0A7J6BYA1-F1
#
_cell.length_a   1.000
_cell.length_b   1.000
_cell.length_c   1.000
_cell.angle_alpha   90.00
_cell.angle_beta   90.00
_cell.angle_gamma   90.00
#
_symmetry.space_group_name_H-M   'P 1'
#
loop_
_entity.id
_entity.type
_entity.pdbx_description
1 polymer ?
#
loop_
_entity_poly.entity_id
_entity_poly.type
_entity_poly.pdbx_seq_one_letter_code
_entity_poly.pdbx_strand_id
1 'polypeptide(L)'
;MFEATPLCSSRGVQDCAQRCHRNQTRSDSNRPDTPEQTAQTQTQPAPYITEEALLHQKCHPSSLFNILVVRPALVLPDRWRGGPPVGVRLREVMKLKQRVVVLCAVLFLLGLAKVFLLDGGEGSAASRRDLRAFRKMEASLALAKGARLTHTLQSPWEVAAQWVGPREVYPDETPELAAVLNALATARVERADVGYKGTQLKALLVLDGGQKVVFKPKRYTRDYVVEGEPYAGYDRHNAEIAAFHLDRILGFRRAPLVVGRFMNLRTEIKPVATDQLLSTFLMHGNNTCFYGKCYYCRETEPACAEGDVMEGSVTLWLPDVWPLQKHRHPWGRTYREGKLARWEYDESYCEAVKKMPPYDAGPRLLDVIDTAIFDYLIGNADRHHYESFQDDGGASMLILLDNAKSFGNPALDERSILAPLYQCCMVRVSTWNRLNLLKGGVLSSALQQATAHDPAFPVLTGPHLTALDRRLNGVLGTVRQCMETQGADNTLIEDRMNLPHP
;
A
#
# COMPACT_ATOMS: atom_id res chain seq x y z
N MET A 1 -12.65 41.55 50.88
CA MET A 1 -11.59 42.46 51.35
C MET A 1 -10.43 42.35 50.36
N PHE A 2 -10.28 43.43 49.60
CA PHE A 2 -9.13 43.96 48.84
C PHE A 2 -8.19 42.98 48.13
N GLU A 3 -8.18 42.90 46.79
CA GLU A 3 -7.66 43.87 45.78
C GLU A 3 -6.11 43.97 45.81
N ALA A 4 -5.35 44.09 44.72
CA ALA A 4 -5.65 44.43 43.33
C ALA A 4 -4.53 43.92 42.38
N THR A 5 -4.90 43.74 41.12
CA THR A 5 -4.04 43.93 39.93
C THR A 5 -3.50 45.37 39.85
N PRO A 6 -2.56 45.63 38.92
CA PRO A 6 -2.94 46.58 37.87
C PRO A 6 -2.63 46.12 36.44
N LEU A 7 -3.61 46.46 35.59
CA LEU A 7 -3.58 46.61 34.14
C LEU A 7 -3.05 47.99 33.73
N CYS A 8 -2.91 48.17 32.41
CA CYS A 8 -2.78 49.40 31.60
C CYS A 8 -1.35 49.71 31.08
N SER A 9 -1.13 50.18 29.84
CA SER A 9 -2.01 50.52 28.72
C SER A 9 -1.15 50.88 27.48
N SER A 10 -1.77 50.73 26.31
CA SER A 10 -1.43 51.20 24.95
C SER A 10 -0.70 52.54 24.78
N ARG A 11 0.18 52.61 23.75
CA ARG A 11 0.22 53.59 22.62
C ARG A 11 1.64 53.65 21.99
N GLY A 12 1.72 53.79 20.66
CA GLY A 12 2.83 54.52 20.03
C GLY A 12 3.59 53.84 18.88
N VAL A 13 3.05 54.03 17.68
CA VAL A 13 3.68 54.20 16.35
C VAL A 13 5.19 54.58 16.32
N GLN A 14 5.89 54.02 15.31
CA GLN A 14 7.11 54.49 14.60
C GLN A 14 8.53 54.07 15.04
N ASP A 15 9.14 53.29 14.13
CA ASP A 15 10.49 53.40 13.54
C ASP A 15 11.73 53.71 14.40
N CYS A 16 12.68 52.76 14.35
CA CYS A 16 14.09 53.10 14.15
C CYS A 16 14.83 51.94 13.47
N ALA A 17 14.96 52.02 12.15
CA ALA A 17 16.01 51.38 11.38
C ALA A 17 16.90 52.46 10.77
N GLN A 18 18.13 52.63 11.29
CA GLN A 18 19.28 53.29 10.67
C GLN A 18 20.52 52.78 11.44
N ARG A 19 21.71 52.50 10.89
CA ARG A 19 22.32 52.85 9.60
C ARG A 19 23.65 52.08 9.51
N CYS A 20 24.00 51.62 8.32
CA CYS A 20 25.24 51.97 7.59
C CYS A 20 25.07 51.43 6.16
N HIS A 21 24.54 52.23 5.22
CA HIS A 21 25.26 53.13 4.29
C HIS A 21 26.27 52.38 3.39
N ARG A 22 26.37 52.61 2.07
CA ARG A 22 25.70 53.45 1.03
C ARG A 22 26.49 53.09 -0.25
N ASN A 23 25.92 52.84 -1.43
CA ASN A 23 25.59 53.79 -2.49
C ASN A 23 25.11 52.95 -3.69
N GLN A 24 23.90 53.17 -4.23
CA GLN A 24 23.59 54.00 -5.40
C GLN A 24 24.41 53.57 -6.64
N THR A 25 23.80 53.12 -7.74
CA THR A 25 22.87 53.91 -8.59
C THR A 25 21.88 53.07 -9.41
N ARG A 26 20.86 53.80 -9.87
CA ARG A 26 19.64 53.47 -10.63
C ARG A 26 19.93 53.44 -12.14
N SER A 27 19.28 52.56 -12.91
CA SER A 27 18.66 52.92 -14.21
C SER A 27 17.81 51.79 -14.78
N ASP A 28 16.66 52.20 -15.31
CA ASP A 28 15.59 51.40 -15.92
C ASP A 28 15.95 50.75 -17.28
N SER A 29 15.06 49.82 -17.68
CA SER A 29 14.54 49.56 -19.05
C SER A 29 14.84 48.20 -19.74
N ASN A 30 13.73 47.52 -20.05
CA ASN A 30 13.35 46.72 -21.24
C ASN A 30 14.25 45.61 -21.84
N ARG A 31 13.61 44.42 -21.92
CA ARG A 31 13.79 43.22 -22.80
C ARG A 31 14.21 43.51 -24.27
N PRO A 32 14.44 42.44 -25.10
CA PRO A 32 15.21 41.20 -24.91
C PRO A 32 16.18 40.97 -26.11
N ASP A 33 17.03 39.94 -26.08
CA ASP A 33 17.35 39.04 -27.23
C ASP A 33 18.57 38.15 -26.91
N THR A 34 18.42 36.86 -27.22
CA THR A 34 19.43 35.78 -27.35
C THR A 34 20.12 35.84 -28.73
N PRO A 35 21.04 34.92 -29.10
CA PRO A 35 22.16 34.27 -28.38
C PRO A 35 23.47 34.27 -29.22
N GLU A 36 24.64 34.05 -28.62
CA GLU A 36 25.73 33.36 -29.35
C GLU A 36 26.83 32.77 -28.47
N GLN A 37 27.68 31.98 -29.11
CA GLN A 37 28.39 30.79 -28.67
C GLN A 37 29.80 31.04 -28.11
N THR A 38 30.31 29.96 -27.50
CA THR A 38 31.66 29.40 -27.61
C THR A 38 32.85 30.01 -26.84
N ALA A 39 33.37 29.16 -25.93
CA ALA A 39 34.71 28.55 -25.96
C ALA A 39 35.57 28.78 -24.70
N GLN A 40 36.44 27.78 -24.46
CA GLN A 40 37.68 27.80 -23.67
C GLN A 40 37.52 27.65 -22.13
N THR A 41 38.29 26.84 -21.37
CA THR A 41 39.42 25.92 -21.61
C THR A 41 39.55 25.00 -20.39
N GLN A 42 40.11 23.81 -20.60
CA GLN A 42 40.55 22.84 -19.59
C GLN A 42 41.56 23.42 -18.57
N THR A 43 41.55 22.88 -17.35
CA THR A 43 42.77 22.65 -16.55
C THR A 43 42.47 21.66 -15.42
N GLN A 44 43.15 20.51 -15.43
CA GLN A 44 43.33 19.63 -14.27
C GLN A 44 44.59 20.03 -13.51
N PRO A 45 44.79 19.49 -12.29
CA PRO A 45 45.89 18.53 -12.16
C PRO A 45 45.59 17.30 -11.28
N ALA A 46 46.35 16.23 -11.55
CA ALA A 46 46.47 14.99 -10.79
C ALA A 46 47.23 15.16 -9.44
N PRO A 47 47.41 14.10 -8.63
CA PRO A 47 48.69 13.40 -8.73
C PRO A 47 48.69 11.86 -8.52
N TYR A 48 49.60 11.23 -9.29
CA TYR A 48 50.57 10.17 -8.96
C TYR A 48 50.18 8.72 -8.59
N ILE A 49 50.73 7.86 -9.44
CA ILE A 49 50.97 6.41 -9.39
C ILE A 49 52.25 6.12 -8.59
N THR A 50 52.34 4.98 -7.91
CA THR A 50 53.49 4.04 -8.04
C THR A 50 53.12 2.65 -7.51
N GLU A 51 53.70 1.68 -8.19
CA GLU A 51 53.37 0.26 -8.29
C GLU A 51 54.54 -0.58 -7.71
N GLU A 52 54.33 -1.90 -7.70
CA GLU A 52 55.29 -3.02 -7.55
C GLU A 52 55.63 -3.54 -6.14
N ALA A 53 55.86 -4.84 -5.89
CA ALA A 53 55.51 -6.12 -6.53
C ALA A 53 56.13 -7.28 -5.69
N LEU A 54 55.71 -8.51 -5.98
CA LEU A 54 56.46 -9.80 -5.92
C LEU A 54 56.49 -10.66 -4.61
N LEU A 55 55.69 -11.75 -4.66
CA LEU A 55 56.08 -13.16 -4.94
C LEU A 55 56.00 -14.28 -3.85
N HIS A 56 55.43 -15.39 -4.33
CA HIS A 56 55.51 -16.82 -3.93
C HIS A 56 54.73 -17.25 -2.66
N GLN A 57 53.97 -18.37 -2.66
CA GLN A 57 54.42 -19.73 -2.97
C GLN A 57 53.28 -20.74 -3.29
N LYS A 58 53.63 -21.82 -4.02
CA LYS A 58 52.83 -22.97 -4.51
C LYS A 58 52.36 -23.95 -3.42
N CYS A 59 51.27 -24.71 -3.68
CA CYS A 59 51.20 -26.18 -3.50
C CYS A 59 49.89 -26.79 -4.07
N HIS A 60 50.02 -27.87 -4.86
CA HIS A 60 49.00 -28.86 -5.30
C HIS A 60 49.43 -30.23 -4.72
N PRO A 61 48.52 -31.21 -4.48
CA PRO A 61 48.19 -32.26 -5.48
C PRO A 61 46.70 -32.71 -5.43
N SER A 62 46.04 -33.07 -6.55
CA SER A 62 45.95 -34.38 -7.23
C SER A 62 45.20 -35.49 -6.46
N SER A 63 44.03 -35.91 -6.97
CA SER A 63 43.55 -37.30 -6.88
C SER A 63 42.38 -37.57 -7.84
N LEU A 64 42.68 -38.35 -8.90
CA LEU A 64 41.77 -38.99 -9.83
C LEU A 64 41.29 -40.33 -9.22
N PHE A 65 40.00 -40.62 -9.30
CA PHE A 65 39.44 -41.94 -8.95
C PHE A 65 39.41 -42.83 -10.20
N ASN A 66 40.25 -43.88 -10.20
CA ASN A 66 40.15 -45.06 -11.05
C ASN A 66 39.20 -46.06 -10.38
N ILE A 67 38.25 -46.64 -11.13
CA ILE A 67 37.54 -47.86 -10.71
C ILE A 67 37.92 -49.01 -11.64
N LEU A 68 38.43 -50.05 -10.97
CA LEU A 68 38.89 -51.34 -11.44
C LEU A 68 37.85 -52.10 -12.28
N VAL A 69 38.31 -52.66 -13.40
CA VAL A 69 37.69 -53.79 -14.09
C VAL A 69 38.24 -55.08 -13.48
N VAL A 70 37.39 -55.89 -12.85
CA VAL A 70 37.72 -57.24 -12.38
C VAL A 70 37.17 -58.25 -13.37
N ARG A 71 38.07 -59.04 -13.98
CA ARG A 71 37.75 -60.35 -14.57
C ARG A 71 37.90 -61.43 -13.48
N PRO A 72 37.20 -62.56 -13.65
CA PRO A 72 37.92 -63.83 -13.57
C PRO A 72 37.66 -64.73 -14.78
N ALA A 73 38.72 -65.45 -15.12
CA ALA A 73 38.79 -66.65 -15.95
C ALA A 73 38.05 -67.82 -15.24
N LEU A 74 37.79 -69.02 -15.75
CA LEU A 74 38.29 -69.84 -16.85
C LEU A 74 37.37 -71.11 -16.90
N VAL A 75 37.63 -71.99 -17.87
CA VAL A 75 37.28 -73.43 -17.93
C VAL A 75 36.06 -73.85 -18.77
N LEU A 76 36.39 -74.32 -19.99
CA LEU A 76 35.66 -75.30 -20.79
C LEU A 76 35.84 -76.71 -20.21
N PRO A 77 34.88 -77.63 -20.43
CA PRO A 77 35.28 -78.83 -21.16
C PRO A 77 34.29 -79.26 -22.26
N ASP A 78 34.78 -80.27 -22.96
CA ASP A 78 34.51 -80.72 -24.32
C ASP A 78 33.30 -81.66 -24.50
N ARG A 79 32.82 -81.71 -25.75
CA ARG A 79 32.38 -82.90 -26.54
C ARG A 79 30.96 -83.56 -26.42
N TRP A 80 30.23 -83.39 -27.53
CA TRP A 80 29.45 -84.35 -28.38
C TRP A 80 27.96 -84.73 -28.16
N ARG A 81 27.26 -84.64 -29.31
CA ARG A 81 26.07 -85.35 -29.85
C ARG A 81 24.63 -84.82 -29.57
N GLY A 82 23.99 -84.34 -30.65
CA GLY A 82 22.65 -84.81 -31.05
C GLY A 82 21.49 -83.80 -31.14
N GLY A 83 21.08 -83.44 -32.38
CA GLY A 83 19.68 -83.12 -32.75
C GLY A 83 19.17 -81.66 -32.67
N PRO A 84 18.41 -81.14 -33.65
CA PRO A 84 17.66 -79.88 -33.55
C PRO A 84 16.15 -80.15 -33.23
N PRO A 85 15.27 -79.13 -33.09
CA PRO A 85 15.36 -77.90 -32.28
C PRO A 85 14.02 -77.57 -31.56
N VAL A 86 13.98 -77.23 -30.26
CA VAL A 86 12.80 -76.51 -29.69
C VAL A 86 13.25 -75.69 -28.47
N GLY A 87 13.23 -74.34 -28.55
CA GLY A 87 13.47 -73.53 -27.34
C GLY A 87 13.92 -72.07 -27.52
N VAL A 88 14.06 -71.55 -28.74
CA VAL A 88 14.55 -70.16 -28.95
C VAL A 88 13.43 -69.11 -28.85
N ARG A 89 12.16 -69.51 -28.91
CA ARG A 89 11.03 -68.56 -29.05
C ARG A 89 10.53 -67.94 -27.73
N LEU A 90 10.89 -68.48 -26.55
CA LEU A 90 10.45 -67.95 -25.24
C LEU A 90 11.43 -66.95 -24.62
N ARG A 91 12.74 -67.08 -24.91
CA ARG A 91 13.79 -66.25 -24.29
C ARG A 91 13.92 -64.85 -24.92
N GLU A 92 13.64 -64.75 -26.22
CA GLU A 92 13.54 -63.48 -26.97
C GLU A 92 12.28 -62.69 -26.57
N VAL A 93 11.15 -63.38 -26.41
CA VAL A 93 9.87 -62.76 -26.02
C VAL A 93 9.90 -62.25 -24.57
N MET A 94 10.57 -62.95 -23.65
CA MET A 94 10.80 -62.45 -22.28
C MET A 94 11.65 -61.17 -22.27
N LYS A 95 12.71 -61.10 -23.09
CA LYS A 95 13.54 -59.88 -23.21
C LYS A 95 12.79 -58.71 -23.84
N LEU A 96 11.92 -58.98 -24.81
CA LEU A 96 11.08 -57.95 -25.42
C LEU A 96 10.03 -57.43 -24.43
N LYS A 97 9.35 -58.32 -23.69
CA LYS A 97 8.41 -57.93 -22.63
C LYS A 97 9.10 -57.14 -21.52
N GLN A 98 10.29 -57.53 -21.07
CA GLN A 98 11.07 -56.76 -20.10
C GLN A 98 11.47 -55.39 -20.64
N ARG A 99 11.92 -55.29 -21.89
CA ARG A 99 12.29 -54.01 -22.52
C ARG A 99 11.07 -53.09 -22.68
N VAL A 100 9.91 -53.63 -23.04
CA VAL A 100 8.66 -52.87 -23.13
C VAL A 100 8.22 -52.39 -21.75
N VAL A 101 8.29 -53.23 -20.71
CA VAL A 101 7.95 -52.84 -19.33
C VAL A 101 8.90 -51.75 -18.81
N VAL A 102 10.21 -51.86 -19.07
CA VAL A 102 11.19 -50.83 -18.70
C VAL A 102 10.94 -49.54 -19.47
N LEU A 103 10.65 -49.61 -20.78
CA LEU A 103 10.33 -48.42 -21.58
C LEU A 103 9.04 -47.74 -21.08
N CYS A 104 7.99 -48.51 -20.78
CA CYS A 104 6.76 -47.99 -20.19
C CYS A 104 7.01 -47.38 -18.80
N ALA A 105 7.84 -48.00 -17.96
CA ALA A 105 8.21 -47.45 -16.66
C ALA A 105 9.03 -46.16 -16.78
N VAL A 106 9.96 -46.09 -17.72
CA VAL A 106 10.74 -44.88 -18.00
C VAL A 106 9.85 -43.78 -18.58
N LEU A 107 8.94 -44.09 -19.51
CA LEU A 107 7.98 -43.12 -20.05
C LEU A 107 6.97 -42.66 -19.00
N PHE A 108 6.56 -43.54 -18.07
CA PHE A 108 5.73 -43.17 -16.94
C PHE A 108 6.48 -42.29 -15.93
N LEU A 109 7.75 -42.61 -15.63
CA LEU A 109 8.60 -41.77 -14.78
C LEU A 109 8.93 -40.42 -15.43
N LEU A 110 9.14 -40.39 -16.75
CA LEU A 110 9.30 -39.14 -17.51
C LEU A 110 7.98 -38.37 -17.61
N GLY A 111 6.84 -39.08 -17.70
CA GLY A 111 5.50 -38.48 -17.63
C GLY A 111 5.23 -37.88 -16.25
N LEU A 112 5.57 -38.59 -15.17
CA LEU A 112 5.51 -38.09 -13.80
C LEU A 112 6.49 -36.94 -13.58
N ALA A 113 7.72 -37.02 -14.10
CA ALA A 113 8.69 -35.93 -14.03
C ALA A 113 8.21 -34.73 -14.83
N LYS A 114 7.55 -34.93 -15.97
CA LYS A 114 6.94 -33.87 -16.78
C LYS A 114 5.71 -33.28 -16.08
N VAL A 115 4.92 -34.08 -15.38
CA VAL A 115 3.85 -33.59 -14.51
C VAL A 115 4.46 -32.80 -13.35
N PHE A 116 5.47 -33.29 -12.65
CA PHE A 116 6.11 -32.56 -11.54
C PHE A 116 6.93 -31.32 -11.97
N LEU A 117 7.49 -31.30 -13.18
CA LEU A 117 8.33 -30.22 -13.70
C LEU A 117 7.57 -29.23 -14.61
N LEU A 118 6.50 -29.64 -15.28
CA LEU A 118 5.70 -28.77 -16.18
C LEU A 118 4.27 -28.52 -15.66
N ASP A 119 3.62 -29.49 -15.00
CA ASP A 119 2.34 -29.29 -14.30
C ASP A 119 2.58 -29.14 -12.80
N GLY A 120 3.17 -28.01 -12.40
CA GLY A 120 3.56 -27.65 -11.03
C GLY A 120 2.71 -28.29 -9.92
N GLY A 121 3.12 -29.48 -9.50
CA GLY A 121 2.41 -30.29 -8.51
C GLY A 121 2.34 -29.53 -7.19
N GLU A 122 1.12 -29.20 -6.78
CA GLU A 122 0.77 -28.66 -5.46
C GLU A 122 1.74 -27.60 -4.91
N GLY A 123 1.82 -26.47 -5.63
CA GLY A 123 2.32 -25.19 -5.11
C GLY A 123 3.79 -25.20 -4.69
N SER A 124 4.60 -24.42 -5.42
CA SER A 124 5.92 -23.99 -4.95
C SER A 124 5.88 -23.61 -3.46
N ALA A 125 6.97 -23.82 -2.71
CA ALA A 125 7.04 -23.45 -1.30
C ALA A 125 6.55 -22.00 -1.04
N ALA A 126 6.76 -21.10 -2.00
CA ALA A 126 6.21 -19.74 -2.00
C ALA A 126 4.66 -19.73 -2.00
N SER A 127 4.01 -20.45 -2.92
CA SER A 127 2.55 -20.58 -2.99
C SER A 127 1.95 -21.15 -1.70
N ARG A 128 2.62 -22.13 -1.06
CA ARG A 128 2.18 -22.65 0.25
C ARG A 128 2.34 -21.64 1.37
N ARG A 129 3.34 -20.75 1.33
CA ARG A 129 3.49 -19.65 2.29
C ARG A 129 2.39 -18.61 2.11
N ASP A 130 2.11 -18.21 0.87
CA ASP A 130 1.05 -17.24 0.55
C ASP A 130 -0.31 -17.73 1.01
N LEU A 131 -0.64 -19.01 0.77
CA LEU A 131 -1.89 -19.60 1.22
C LEU A 131 -1.99 -19.66 2.76
N ARG A 132 -0.90 -19.93 3.46
CA ARG A 132 -0.87 -19.91 4.93
C ARG A 132 -1.07 -18.49 5.47
N ALA A 133 -0.37 -17.50 4.90
CA ALA A 133 -0.54 -16.10 5.26
C ALA A 133 -1.97 -15.61 5.01
N PHE A 134 -2.57 -16.03 3.89
CA PHE A 134 -3.97 -15.74 3.58
C PHE A 134 -4.93 -16.32 4.61
N ARG A 135 -4.80 -17.60 4.96
CA ARG A 135 -5.64 -18.25 5.99
C ARG A 135 -5.49 -17.60 7.36
N LYS A 136 -4.28 -17.19 7.74
CA LYS A 136 -4.03 -16.43 8.98
C LYS A 136 -4.77 -15.09 8.95
N MET A 137 -4.67 -14.36 7.84
CA MET A 137 -5.40 -13.12 7.66
C MET A 137 -6.91 -13.34 7.79
N GLU A 138 -7.49 -14.33 7.10
CA GLU A 138 -8.93 -14.64 7.19
C GLU A 138 -9.37 -14.92 8.64
N ALA A 139 -8.57 -15.70 9.38
CA ALA A 139 -8.84 -15.98 10.79
C ALA A 139 -8.78 -14.72 11.68
N SER A 140 -8.03 -13.70 11.28
CA SER A 140 -7.88 -12.42 12.01
C SER A 140 -8.91 -11.34 11.64
N LEU A 141 -9.79 -11.59 10.66
CA LEU A 141 -10.80 -10.61 10.24
C LEU A 141 -11.88 -10.41 11.29
N ALA A 142 -12.28 -11.49 11.98
CA ALA A 142 -13.23 -11.45 13.06
C ALA A 142 -12.55 -10.95 14.34
N LEU A 143 -12.82 -9.69 14.71
CA LEU A 143 -12.32 -9.10 15.94
C LEU A 143 -13.35 -9.26 17.07
N ALA A 144 -12.85 -9.58 18.27
CA ALA A 144 -13.70 -9.70 19.46
C ALA A 144 -14.25 -8.33 19.88
N LYS A 145 -15.58 -8.25 20.08
CA LYS A 145 -16.23 -7.02 20.58
C LYS A 145 -15.82 -6.76 22.02
N GLY A 146 -15.53 -5.49 22.34
CA GLY A 146 -15.17 -5.08 23.70
C GLY A 146 -13.83 -5.64 24.19
N ALA A 147 -12.94 -6.02 23.27
CA ALA A 147 -11.60 -6.49 23.62
C ALA A 147 -10.84 -5.43 24.44
N ARG A 148 -10.03 -5.91 25.37
CA ARG A 148 -9.15 -5.10 26.22
C ARG A 148 -7.74 -5.66 26.12
N LEU A 149 -6.76 -4.81 26.37
CA LEU A 149 -5.36 -5.23 26.45
C LEU A 149 -5.21 -6.26 27.59
N THR A 150 -4.42 -7.29 27.34
CA THR A 150 -4.08 -8.32 28.32
C THR A 150 -3.19 -7.76 29.43
N HIS A 151 -2.31 -6.82 29.09
CA HIS A 151 -1.46 -6.09 30.03
C HIS A 151 -2.02 -4.69 30.27
N THR A 152 -2.69 -4.49 31.41
CA THR A 152 -3.39 -3.23 31.75
C THR A 152 -2.48 -2.03 32.00
N LEU A 153 -1.16 -2.24 32.10
CA LEU A 153 -0.16 -1.18 32.27
C LEU A 153 0.27 -0.53 30.96
N GLN A 154 -0.02 -1.15 29.80
CA GLN A 154 0.37 -0.61 28.50
C GLN A 154 -0.75 0.24 27.91
N SER A 155 -0.39 1.40 27.36
CA SER A 155 -1.33 2.22 26.61
C SER A 155 -1.65 1.57 25.25
N PRO A 156 -2.93 1.51 24.81
CA PRO A 156 -3.25 1.02 23.45
C PRO A 156 -2.58 1.85 22.36
N TRP A 157 -2.26 3.11 22.66
CA TRP A 157 -1.57 4.03 21.76
C TRP A 157 -0.09 3.66 21.61
N GLU A 158 0.56 3.27 22.71
CA GLU A 158 1.96 2.82 22.69
C GLU A 158 2.10 1.50 21.95
N VAL A 159 1.17 0.55 22.17
CA VAL A 159 1.12 -0.71 21.43
C VAL A 159 1.01 -0.44 19.93
N ALA A 160 0.08 0.41 19.52
CA ALA A 160 -0.09 0.75 18.11
C ALA A 160 1.11 1.53 17.53
N ALA A 161 1.76 2.39 18.31
CA ALA A 161 2.93 3.14 17.88
C ALA A 161 4.15 2.24 17.62
N GLN A 162 4.33 1.19 18.43
CA GLN A 162 5.42 0.22 18.29
C GLN A 162 5.30 -0.67 17.05
N TRP A 163 4.10 -0.75 16.46
CA TRP A 163 3.86 -1.51 15.24
C TRP A 163 4.39 -0.85 13.97
N VAL A 164 4.52 0.48 13.97
CA VAL A 164 4.86 1.23 12.76
C VAL A 164 6.32 1.01 12.42
N GLY A 165 6.57 0.57 11.19
CA GLY A 165 7.88 0.36 10.59
C GLY A 165 7.98 0.90 9.17
N PRO A 166 9.16 0.83 8.52
CA PRO A 166 9.38 1.44 7.20
C PRO A 166 8.46 0.90 6.09
N ARG A 167 7.98 -0.34 6.24
CA ARG A 167 7.21 -1.09 5.24
C ARG A 167 5.86 -1.62 5.72
N GLU A 168 5.45 -1.24 6.92
CA GLU A 168 4.13 -1.58 7.46
C GLU A 168 3.72 -0.61 8.56
N VAL A 169 2.45 -0.24 8.60
CA VAL A 169 1.85 0.54 9.69
C VAL A 169 1.46 -0.37 10.85
N TYR A 170 1.17 -1.63 10.54
CA TYR A 170 0.87 -2.66 11.52
C TYR A 170 1.37 -4.04 11.03
N PRO A 171 1.78 -4.94 11.94
CA PRO A 171 2.28 -6.25 11.56
C PRO A 171 1.18 -7.17 11.01
N ASP A 172 1.59 -8.30 10.42
CA ASP A 172 0.65 -9.33 9.93
C ASP A 172 -0.16 -9.96 11.09
N GLU A 173 0.49 -10.16 12.24
CA GLU A 173 -0.14 -10.66 13.47
C GLU A 173 -0.39 -9.51 14.46
N THR A 174 -1.66 -9.18 14.70
CA THR A 174 -2.08 -8.05 15.53
C THR A 174 -3.10 -8.47 16.60
N PRO A 175 -2.71 -9.27 17.61
CA PRO A 175 -3.64 -9.79 18.61
C PRO A 175 -4.34 -8.68 19.42
N GLU A 176 -3.71 -7.52 19.59
CA GLU A 176 -4.25 -6.37 20.32
C GLU A 176 -5.11 -5.44 19.45
N LEU A 177 -5.24 -5.69 18.14
CA LEU A 177 -5.95 -4.80 17.22
C LEU A 177 -7.36 -4.50 17.68
N ALA A 178 -8.08 -5.53 18.12
CA ALA A 178 -9.45 -5.39 18.62
C ALA A 178 -9.52 -4.42 19.82
N ALA A 179 -8.53 -4.48 20.72
CA ALA A 179 -8.46 -3.62 21.90
C ALA A 179 -8.11 -2.17 21.51
N VAL A 180 -7.19 -1.97 20.57
CA VAL A 180 -6.82 -0.63 20.05
C VAL A 180 -7.99 0.03 19.33
N LEU A 181 -8.70 -0.69 18.45
CA LEU A 181 -9.88 -0.16 17.76
C LEU A 181 -11.02 0.15 18.74
N ASN A 182 -11.23 -0.70 19.76
CA ASN A 182 -12.20 -0.44 20.81
C ASN A 182 -11.84 0.81 21.63
N ALA A 183 -10.55 1.02 21.92
CA ALA A 183 -10.08 2.25 22.57
C ALA A 183 -10.33 3.48 21.69
N LEU A 184 -10.05 3.44 20.38
CA LEU A 184 -10.37 4.54 19.46
C LEU A 184 -11.87 4.88 19.45
N ALA A 185 -12.71 3.85 19.52
CA ALA A 185 -14.17 3.99 19.51
C ALA A 185 -14.74 4.55 20.82
N THR A 186 -14.03 4.47 21.95
CA THR A 186 -14.61 4.74 23.28
C THR A 186 -13.83 5.71 24.16
N ALA A 187 -12.54 5.96 23.90
CA ALA A 187 -11.72 6.83 24.72
C ALA A 187 -12.29 8.26 24.77
N ARG A 188 -12.24 8.89 25.95
CA ARG A 188 -12.76 10.25 26.16
C ARG A 188 -12.02 11.25 25.27
N VAL A 189 -12.75 12.19 24.67
CA VAL A 189 -12.15 13.31 23.95
C VAL A 189 -11.76 14.39 24.96
N GLU A 190 -10.48 14.76 25.00
CA GLU A 190 -9.94 15.75 25.91
C GLU A 190 -9.76 17.12 25.27
N ARG A 191 -9.55 17.18 23.96
CA ARG A 191 -9.44 18.41 23.17
C ARG A 191 -10.00 18.19 21.77
N ALA A 192 -10.62 19.22 21.21
CA ALA A 192 -11.10 19.24 19.84
C ALA A 192 -10.70 20.55 19.15
N ASP A 193 -10.19 20.46 17.94
CA ASP A 193 -9.82 21.61 17.12
C ASP A 193 -10.18 21.35 15.64
N VAL A 194 -10.13 22.40 14.82
CA VAL A 194 -10.21 22.23 13.37
C VAL A 194 -8.95 21.52 12.86
N GLY A 195 -9.10 20.68 11.84
CA GLY A 195 -7.92 20.12 11.16
C GLY A 195 -7.08 21.24 10.53
N TYR A 196 -5.79 21.29 10.87
CA TYR A 196 -4.87 22.26 10.25
C TYR A 196 -4.60 21.86 8.80
N LYS A 197 -5.01 22.71 7.85
CA LYS A 197 -4.82 22.56 6.40
C LYS A 197 -5.60 21.38 5.78
N GLY A 198 -5.91 21.51 4.49
CA GLY A 198 -6.66 20.54 3.71
C GLY A 198 -7.86 21.15 3.00
N THR A 199 -8.43 20.38 2.07
CA THR A 199 -9.55 20.83 1.24
C THR A 199 -10.91 20.48 1.83
N GLN A 200 -10.99 19.43 2.64
CA GLN A 200 -12.23 18.84 3.15
C GLN A 200 -12.39 19.02 4.67
N LEU A 201 -13.63 18.94 5.14
CA LEU A 201 -13.99 19.09 6.55
C LEU A 201 -13.47 17.92 7.38
N LYS A 202 -12.67 18.23 8.40
CA LYS A 202 -12.18 17.30 9.43
C LYS A 202 -11.89 18.03 10.73
N ALA A 203 -11.98 17.33 11.84
CA ALA A 203 -11.55 17.81 13.15
C ALA A 203 -10.30 17.06 13.61
N LEU A 204 -9.42 17.75 14.31
CA LEU A 204 -8.32 17.15 15.05
C LEU A 204 -8.80 16.96 16.50
N LEU A 205 -8.81 15.72 16.98
CA LEU A 205 -9.15 15.42 18.36
C LEU A 205 -7.93 14.90 19.10
N VAL A 206 -7.90 15.12 20.40
CA VAL A 206 -6.97 14.49 21.32
C VAL A 206 -7.78 13.63 22.28
N LEU A 207 -7.53 12.32 22.26
CA LEU A 207 -8.14 11.35 23.16
C LEU A 207 -7.37 11.28 24.48
N ASP A 208 -8.00 10.71 25.49
CA ASP A 208 -7.37 10.39 26.77
C ASP A 208 -6.04 9.64 26.57
N GLY A 209 -5.03 10.01 27.36
CA GLY A 209 -3.64 9.62 27.13
C GLY A 209 -2.92 10.44 26.05
N GLY A 210 -3.47 11.56 25.61
CA GLY A 210 -2.82 12.51 24.70
C GLY A 210 -2.74 12.08 23.23
N GLN A 211 -3.42 11.00 22.85
CA GLN A 211 -3.35 10.46 21.48
C GLN A 211 -4.13 11.34 20.50
N LYS A 212 -3.46 11.82 19.46
CA LYS A 212 -4.09 12.56 18.36
C LYS A 212 -4.85 11.61 17.45
N VAL A 213 -6.01 12.07 16.97
CA VAL A 213 -6.80 11.37 15.94
C VAL A 213 -7.46 12.37 15.00
N VAL A 214 -7.71 11.95 13.76
CA VAL A 214 -8.54 12.71 12.81
C VAL A 214 -9.96 12.20 12.88
N PHE A 215 -10.91 13.11 13.05
CA PHE A 215 -12.34 12.82 12.93
C PHE A 215 -12.89 13.38 11.61
N LYS A 216 -13.42 12.50 10.76
CA LYS A 216 -14.17 12.91 9.55
C LYS A 216 -15.65 12.63 9.79
N PRO A 217 -16.51 13.67 9.80
CA PRO A 217 -17.93 13.51 10.09
C PRO A 217 -18.67 12.88 8.90
N LYS A 218 -19.79 12.20 9.19
CA LYS A 218 -20.73 11.76 8.15
C LYS A 218 -21.27 12.95 7.36
N ARG A 219 -21.22 12.84 6.04
CA ARG A 219 -21.73 13.85 5.10
C ARG A 219 -22.88 13.37 4.23
N TYR A 220 -22.98 12.07 4.02
CA TYR A 220 -23.98 11.44 3.16
C TYR A 220 -24.61 10.22 3.85
N THR A 221 -25.79 9.82 3.39
CA THR A 221 -26.37 8.51 3.70
C THR A 221 -25.58 7.41 3.00
N ARG A 222 -25.71 6.16 3.46
CA ARG A 222 -24.94 5.02 2.92
C ARG A 222 -25.26 4.68 1.46
N ASP A 223 -26.47 5.01 1.02
CA ASP A 223 -27.03 4.77 -0.30
C ASP A 223 -26.80 5.94 -1.28
N TYR A 224 -26.25 7.05 -0.81
CA TYR A 224 -25.98 8.21 -1.65
C TYR A 224 -24.95 7.87 -2.74
N VAL A 225 -25.30 8.18 -3.98
CA VAL A 225 -24.41 8.02 -5.14
C VAL A 225 -23.83 9.38 -5.51
N VAL A 226 -22.51 9.45 -5.59
CA VAL A 226 -21.79 10.62 -6.11
C VAL A 226 -21.77 10.56 -7.63
N GLU A 227 -22.28 11.63 -8.23
CA GLU A 227 -22.29 11.87 -9.66
C GLU A 227 -21.28 12.97 -10.05
N GLY A 228 -21.04 13.11 -11.35
CA GLY A 228 -20.12 14.10 -11.91
C GLY A 228 -18.68 13.58 -12.03
N GLU A 229 -17.72 14.47 -11.81
CA GLU A 229 -16.29 14.16 -11.94
C GLU A 229 -15.85 13.04 -10.99
N PRO A 230 -14.87 12.19 -11.36
CA PRO A 230 -14.43 11.07 -10.53
C PRO A 230 -13.95 11.44 -9.11
N TYR A 231 -13.57 12.71 -8.87
CA TYR A 231 -13.11 13.24 -7.59
C TYR A 231 -14.15 14.11 -6.85
N ALA A 232 -15.40 14.12 -7.33
CA ALA A 232 -16.48 14.95 -6.81
C ALA A 232 -16.97 14.55 -5.40
N GLY A 233 -17.80 15.43 -4.82
CA GLY A 233 -18.44 15.23 -3.53
C GLY A 233 -17.54 15.41 -2.31
N TYR A 234 -18.13 15.29 -1.13
CA TYR A 234 -17.41 15.35 0.14
C TYR A 234 -16.67 14.05 0.47
N ASP A 235 -15.71 14.16 1.38
CA ASP A 235 -15.14 13.02 2.09
C ASP A 235 -16.24 12.20 2.77
N ARG A 236 -16.17 10.87 2.61
CA ARG A 236 -17.08 9.88 3.19
C ARG A 236 -16.37 9.13 4.30
N HIS A 237 -16.87 9.26 5.53
CA HIS A 237 -16.28 8.63 6.71
C HIS A 237 -16.27 7.10 6.62
N ASN A 238 -17.33 6.51 6.08
CA ASN A 238 -17.42 5.05 5.90
C ASN A 238 -16.42 4.53 4.86
N ALA A 239 -15.96 5.38 3.93
CA ALA A 239 -14.92 5.02 2.98
C ALA A 239 -13.54 4.87 3.66
N GLU A 240 -13.20 5.70 4.65
CA GLU A 240 -11.95 5.53 5.42
C GLU A 240 -11.94 4.22 6.20
N ILE A 241 -13.07 3.87 6.84
CA ILE A 241 -13.22 2.62 7.60
C ILE A 241 -13.04 1.43 6.65
N ALA A 242 -13.78 1.41 5.53
CA ALA A 242 -13.69 0.34 4.55
C ALA A 242 -12.29 0.22 3.91
N ALA A 243 -11.64 1.34 3.63
CA ALA A 243 -10.29 1.41 3.07
C ALA A 243 -9.25 0.77 4.01
N PHE A 244 -9.30 1.08 5.30
CA PHE A 244 -8.43 0.45 6.31
C PHE A 244 -8.60 -1.07 6.35
N HIS A 245 -9.85 -1.57 6.38
CA HIS A 245 -10.07 -3.02 6.40
C HIS A 245 -9.71 -3.68 5.07
N LEU A 246 -9.90 -3.02 3.93
CA LEU A 246 -9.46 -3.54 2.64
C LEU A 246 -7.93 -3.61 2.55
N ASP A 247 -7.20 -2.63 3.07
CA ASP A 247 -5.74 -2.63 3.18
C ASP A 247 -5.23 -3.86 3.96
N ARG A 248 -5.91 -4.21 5.07
CA ARG A 248 -5.64 -5.46 5.82
C ARG A 248 -5.88 -6.70 4.98
N ILE A 249 -7.02 -6.76 4.28
CA ILE A 249 -7.41 -7.92 3.46
C ILE A 249 -6.47 -8.10 2.28
N LEU A 250 -5.96 -7.03 1.69
CA LEU A 250 -4.95 -7.09 0.62
C LEU A 250 -3.54 -7.34 1.16
N GLY A 251 -3.33 -7.30 2.48
CA GLY A 251 -2.03 -7.54 3.09
C GLY A 251 -1.01 -6.44 2.81
N PHE A 252 -1.49 -5.25 2.44
CA PHE A 252 -0.65 -4.10 2.15
C PHE A 252 -0.12 -3.46 3.43
N ARG A 253 -0.97 -3.35 4.45
CA ARG A 253 -0.64 -2.84 5.79
C ARG A 253 -0.06 -1.42 5.77
N ARG A 254 -0.63 -0.55 4.94
CA ARG A 254 -0.14 0.82 4.69
C ARG A 254 -1.12 1.91 5.12
N ALA A 255 -2.34 1.56 5.51
CA ALA A 255 -3.31 2.50 6.02
C ALA A 255 -3.20 2.64 7.55
N PRO A 256 -3.41 3.84 8.12
CA PRO A 256 -3.60 3.98 9.57
C PRO A 256 -4.86 3.24 10.03
N LEU A 257 -4.93 2.97 11.33
CA LEU A 257 -6.11 2.37 11.94
C LEU A 257 -7.29 3.34 11.90
N VAL A 258 -8.46 2.83 11.48
CA VAL A 258 -9.70 3.60 11.40
C VAL A 258 -10.85 2.83 12.04
N VAL A 259 -11.69 3.53 12.80
CA VAL A 259 -12.93 2.96 13.38
C VAL A 259 -14.09 3.94 13.25
N GLY A 260 -15.31 3.44 13.10
CA GLY A 260 -16.53 4.22 13.25
C GLY A 260 -16.77 4.64 14.70
N ARG A 261 -17.28 5.87 14.90
CA ARG A 261 -17.68 6.36 16.22
C ARG A 261 -18.88 7.31 16.13
N PHE A 262 -19.75 7.23 17.13
CA PHE A 262 -20.84 8.19 17.36
C PHE A 262 -20.42 9.11 18.51
N MET A 263 -20.40 10.42 18.27
CA MET A 263 -19.99 11.41 19.25
C MET A 263 -21.13 12.39 19.52
N ASN A 264 -21.43 12.66 20.78
CA ASN A 264 -22.34 13.74 21.15
C ASN A 264 -21.61 15.08 21.06
N LEU A 265 -21.96 15.90 20.07
CA LEU A 265 -21.31 17.18 19.83
C LEU A 265 -21.46 18.16 21.00
N ARG A 266 -22.58 18.11 21.72
CA ARG A 266 -22.86 19.00 22.85
C ARG A 266 -22.06 18.63 24.10
N THR A 267 -21.90 17.34 24.38
CA THR A 267 -21.32 16.87 25.65
C THR A 267 -19.88 16.37 25.51
N GLU A 268 -19.46 15.87 24.34
CA GLU A 268 -18.11 15.34 24.13
C GLU A 268 -17.20 16.29 23.35
N ILE A 269 -17.74 17.14 22.46
CA ILE A 269 -16.91 17.98 21.57
C ILE A 269 -16.88 19.44 22.01
N LYS A 270 -18.03 20.12 22.06
CA LYS A 270 -18.10 21.56 22.39
C LYS A 270 -17.40 21.93 23.71
N PRO A 271 -17.50 21.15 24.81
CA PRO A 271 -16.87 21.53 26.08
C PRO A 271 -15.33 21.52 26.05
N VAL A 272 -14.73 20.83 25.07
CA VAL A 272 -13.28 20.67 24.92
C VAL A 272 -12.76 21.26 23.61
N ALA A 273 -13.62 21.99 22.89
CA ALA A 273 -13.30 22.58 21.60
C ALA A 273 -12.55 23.92 21.75
N THR A 274 -11.63 24.19 20.83
CA THR A 274 -11.02 25.52 20.68
C THR A 274 -12.06 26.56 20.26
N ASP A 275 -11.79 27.84 20.56
CA ASP A 275 -12.63 28.95 20.07
C ASP A 275 -12.77 28.94 18.54
N GLN A 276 -11.72 28.50 17.85
CA GLN A 276 -11.69 28.38 16.39
C GLN A 276 -12.68 27.34 15.85
N LEU A 277 -12.83 26.21 16.54
CA LEU A 277 -13.82 25.19 16.19
C LEU A 277 -15.22 25.62 16.66
N LEU A 278 -15.34 26.15 17.89
CA LEU A 278 -16.59 26.64 18.47
C LEU A 278 -17.27 27.69 17.61
N SER A 279 -16.51 28.61 17.01
CA SER A 279 -17.05 29.66 16.14
C SER A 279 -17.68 29.13 14.85
N THR A 280 -17.56 27.83 14.55
CA THR A 280 -18.10 27.19 13.34
C THR A 280 -19.35 26.36 13.61
N PHE A 281 -19.77 26.26 14.89
CA PHE A 281 -20.99 25.56 15.25
C PHE A 281 -22.22 26.40 14.94
N LEU A 282 -23.26 25.74 14.43
CA LEU A 282 -24.55 26.31 14.14
C LEU A 282 -25.66 25.28 14.36
N MET A 283 -26.91 25.75 14.39
CA MET A 283 -28.09 24.89 14.49
C MET A 283 -28.81 24.87 13.14
N HIS A 284 -29.11 23.68 12.62
CA HIS A 284 -30.07 23.50 11.53
C HIS A 284 -31.28 22.73 12.05
N GLY A 285 -32.38 23.45 12.29
CA GLY A 285 -33.54 22.90 13.01
C GLY A 285 -33.13 22.45 14.41
N ASN A 286 -33.34 21.17 14.72
CA ASN A 286 -32.97 20.56 16.01
C ASN A 286 -31.58 19.91 16.00
N ASN A 287 -30.84 20.01 14.89
CA ASN A 287 -29.54 19.34 14.74
C ASN A 287 -28.40 20.31 15.03
N THR A 288 -27.46 19.87 15.87
CA THR A 288 -26.17 20.54 16.07
C THR A 288 -25.26 20.24 14.88
N CYS A 289 -24.73 21.29 14.26
CA CYS A 289 -23.88 21.19 13.08
C CYS A 289 -22.58 21.98 13.26
N PHE A 290 -21.56 21.66 12.47
CA PHE A 290 -20.38 22.51 12.31
C PHE A 290 -19.84 22.44 10.87
N TYR A 291 -19.29 23.54 10.39
CA TYR A 291 -18.66 23.60 9.05
C TYR A 291 -17.13 23.62 9.11
N GLY A 292 -16.52 23.79 10.29
CA GLY A 292 -15.07 23.76 10.48
C GLY A 292 -14.31 24.82 9.68
N LYS A 293 -12.99 24.63 9.51
CA LYS A 293 -12.15 25.52 8.69
C LYS A 293 -11.25 24.70 7.75
N CYS A 294 -11.49 24.84 6.46
CA CYS A 294 -10.75 24.20 5.37
C CYS A 294 -10.99 24.97 4.05
N TYR A 295 -10.29 24.62 2.97
CA TYR A 295 -10.40 25.38 1.70
C TYR A 295 -11.85 25.45 1.16
N TYR A 296 -12.58 24.34 1.19
CA TYR A 296 -13.98 24.27 0.74
C TYR A 296 -15.02 24.38 1.86
N CYS A 297 -14.60 24.61 3.10
CA CYS A 297 -15.55 24.71 4.23
C CYS A 297 -16.33 26.02 4.16
N ARG A 298 -17.66 25.94 4.21
CA ARG A 298 -18.58 27.08 4.15
C ARG A 298 -19.72 26.86 5.14
N GLU A 299 -20.22 27.95 5.72
CA GLU A 299 -21.38 27.91 6.63
C GLU A 299 -22.64 27.30 5.99
N THR A 300 -22.78 27.43 4.66
CA THR A 300 -23.86 26.85 3.86
C THR A 300 -23.75 25.34 3.67
N GLU A 301 -22.60 24.73 3.98
CA GLU A 301 -22.31 23.31 3.73
C GLU A 301 -21.80 22.59 5.00
N PRO A 302 -22.49 22.69 6.15
CA PRO A 302 -22.01 22.09 7.39
C PRO A 302 -22.17 20.56 7.38
N ALA A 303 -21.48 19.88 8.30
CA ALA A 303 -21.85 18.54 8.72
C ALA A 303 -22.80 18.64 9.91
N CYS A 304 -23.92 17.91 9.86
CA CYS A 304 -24.95 17.95 10.90
C CYS A 304 -25.08 16.59 11.59
N ALA A 305 -25.24 16.62 12.91
CA ALA A 305 -25.62 15.48 13.72
C ALA A 305 -27.10 15.10 13.52
N GLU A 306 -27.49 13.94 14.02
CA GLU A 306 -28.90 13.62 14.30
C GLU A 306 -29.19 14.04 15.76
N GLY A 307 -29.94 15.12 15.92
CA GLY A 307 -30.00 15.86 17.19
C GLY A 307 -28.60 16.37 17.56
N ASP A 308 -27.99 15.80 18.59
CA ASP A 308 -26.63 16.12 19.03
C ASP A 308 -25.60 15.01 18.71
N VAL A 309 -26.04 13.84 18.21
CA VAL A 309 -25.15 12.68 17.99
C VAL A 309 -24.69 12.63 16.53
N MET A 310 -23.38 12.75 16.33
CA MET A 310 -22.75 12.71 15.03
C MET A 310 -21.99 11.40 14.82
N GLU A 311 -22.35 10.69 13.76
CA GLU A 311 -21.58 9.57 13.24
C GLU A 311 -20.35 10.08 12.46
N GLY A 312 -19.21 9.42 12.59
CA GLY A 312 -18.02 9.69 11.79
C GLY A 312 -16.95 8.62 11.91
N SER A 313 -15.83 8.81 11.23
CA SER A 313 -14.66 7.94 11.30
C SER A 313 -13.57 8.59 12.13
N VAL A 314 -12.92 7.80 12.99
CA VAL A 314 -11.76 8.19 13.79
C VAL A 314 -10.53 7.48 13.23
N THR A 315 -9.57 8.24 12.73
CA THR A 315 -8.29 7.74 12.20
C THR A 315 -7.17 8.02 13.19
N LEU A 316 -6.43 6.99 13.57
CA LEU A 316 -5.27 7.12 14.48
C LEU A 316 -4.16 7.94 13.82
N TRP A 317 -3.64 8.94 14.52
CA TRP A 317 -2.48 9.70 14.05
C TRP A 317 -1.21 8.85 14.17
N LEU A 318 -0.37 8.87 13.13
CA LEU A 318 0.89 8.13 13.13
C LEU A 318 1.88 8.74 14.15
N PRO A 319 2.78 7.94 14.73
CA PRO A 319 3.74 8.43 15.73
C PRO A 319 4.67 9.51 15.17
N ASP A 320 5.00 10.52 16.00
CA ASP A 320 5.86 11.64 15.58
C ASP A 320 7.28 11.21 15.16
N VAL A 321 7.74 10.03 15.61
CA VAL A 321 9.02 9.42 15.18
C VAL A 321 9.02 8.96 13.72
N TRP A 322 7.85 8.92 13.07
CA TRP A 322 7.66 8.55 11.67
C TRP A 322 7.14 9.76 10.86
N PRO A 323 7.96 10.82 10.67
CA PRO A 323 7.54 12.01 9.96
C PRO A 323 7.24 11.71 8.48
N LEU A 324 6.16 12.31 7.96
CA LEU A 324 5.71 12.09 6.59
C LEU A 324 6.35 13.06 5.60
N GLN A 325 6.73 12.56 4.44
CA GLN A 325 7.14 13.29 3.25
C GLN A 325 6.04 13.24 2.20
N LYS A 326 5.63 14.41 1.70
CA LYS A 326 4.64 14.51 0.64
C LYS A 326 5.30 14.50 -0.74
N HIS A 327 4.76 13.67 -1.63
CA HIS A 327 5.20 13.51 -3.02
C HIS A 327 4.06 13.81 -3.98
N ARG A 328 4.37 14.39 -5.14
CA ARG A 328 3.40 14.53 -6.22
C ARG A 328 3.23 13.19 -6.93
N HIS A 329 1.99 12.75 -7.12
CA HIS A 329 1.71 11.50 -7.82
C HIS A 329 1.98 11.67 -9.33
N PRO A 330 2.76 10.78 -9.99
CA PRO A 330 3.05 10.92 -11.42
C PRO A 330 1.78 10.86 -12.27
N TRP A 331 0.86 9.98 -11.91
CA TRP A 331 -0.49 9.90 -12.50
C TRP A 331 -1.51 10.85 -11.86
N GLY A 332 -1.07 11.94 -11.24
CA GLY A 332 -1.98 12.94 -10.70
C GLY A 332 -2.78 13.63 -11.81
N ARG A 333 -4.09 13.81 -11.58
CA ARG A 333 -4.98 14.57 -12.48
C ARG A 333 -4.64 16.06 -12.48
N THR A 334 -5.13 16.79 -13.49
CA THR A 334 -4.94 18.25 -13.60
C THR A 334 -5.93 19.06 -12.78
N TYR A 335 -7.12 18.49 -12.50
CA TYR A 335 -8.26 19.17 -11.86
C TYR A 335 -8.70 20.45 -12.59
N ARG A 336 -8.48 20.49 -13.90
CA ARG A 336 -8.84 21.62 -14.76
C ARG A 336 -9.62 21.09 -15.94
N GLU A 337 -10.83 21.61 -16.10
CA GLU A 337 -11.71 21.32 -17.23
C GLU A 337 -10.98 21.57 -18.56
N GLY A 338 -11.11 20.65 -19.50
CA GLY A 338 -10.48 20.73 -20.82
C GLY A 338 -8.96 20.54 -20.84
N LYS A 339 -8.30 20.25 -19.70
CA LYS A 339 -6.85 20.03 -19.65
C LYS A 339 -6.50 18.59 -19.24
N LEU A 340 -6.04 17.80 -20.20
CA LEU A 340 -5.54 16.45 -19.93
C LEU A 340 -4.15 16.49 -19.26
N ALA A 341 -3.90 15.57 -18.33
CA ALA A 341 -2.57 15.26 -17.84
C ALA A 341 -1.79 14.48 -18.89
N ARG A 342 -0.45 14.52 -18.84
CA ARG A 342 0.40 13.86 -19.82
C ARG A 342 0.11 12.36 -19.94
N TRP A 343 -0.09 11.69 -18.81
CA TRP A 343 -0.39 10.26 -18.76
C TRP A 343 -1.71 9.87 -19.44
N GLU A 344 -2.61 10.83 -19.69
CA GLU A 344 -3.91 10.57 -20.33
C GLU A 344 -3.81 10.44 -21.86
N TYR A 345 -2.76 10.96 -22.49
CA TYR A 345 -2.58 10.94 -23.95
C TYR A 345 -1.22 10.38 -24.42
N ASP A 346 -0.24 10.24 -23.53
CA ASP A 346 1.07 9.66 -23.85
C ASP A 346 1.08 8.16 -23.46
N GLU A 347 0.93 7.27 -24.44
CA GLU A 347 0.95 5.82 -24.21
C GLU A 347 2.30 5.33 -23.66
N SER A 348 3.39 6.08 -23.91
CA SER A 348 4.73 5.78 -23.41
C SER A 348 5.06 6.44 -22.07
N TYR A 349 4.06 7.05 -21.40
CA TYR A 349 4.29 7.84 -20.19
C TYR A 349 5.04 7.08 -19.09
N CYS A 350 4.72 5.80 -18.86
CA CYS A 350 5.42 5.03 -17.83
C CYS A 350 6.92 4.84 -18.15
N GLU A 351 7.33 4.76 -19.41
CA GLU A 351 8.74 4.65 -19.78
C GLU A 351 9.54 5.91 -19.43
N ALA A 352 8.88 7.08 -19.39
CA ALA A 352 9.47 8.28 -18.84
C ALA A 352 9.52 8.21 -17.29
N VAL A 353 8.47 7.73 -16.63
CA VAL A 353 8.42 7.57 -15.17
C VAL A 353 9.51 6.63 -14.66
N LYS A 354 9.72 5.48 -15.30
CA LYS A 354 10.77 4.50 -14.98
C LYS A 354 12.19 5.06 -15.01
N LYS A 355 12.41 6.26 -15.56
CA LYS A 355 13.72 6.93 -15.65
C LYS A 355 13.85 8.11 -14.69
N MET A 356 12.82 8.41 -13.90
CA MET A 356 12.80 9.56 -13.00
C MET A 356 12.93 9.10 -11.55
N PRO A 357 13.88 9.64 -10.77
CA PRO A 357 13.89 9.46 -9.32
C PRO A 357 12.58 9.93 -8.66
N PRO A 358 12.06 9.22 -7.64
CA PRO A 358 12.58 7.98 -7.04
C PRO A 358 12.02 6.68 -7.66
N TYR A 359 11.48 6.71 -8.89
CA TYR A 359 10.80 5.58 -9.54
C TYR A 359 11.73 4.73 -10.42
N ASP A 360 12.95 5.18 -10.63
CA ASP A 360 13.99 4.54 -11.43
C ASP A 360 14.72 3.41 -10.70
N ALA A 361 14.55 3.30 -9.38
CA ALA A 361 15.10 2.24 -8.55
C ALA A 361 14.22 1.92 -7.34
N GLY A 362 14.48 0.76 -6.72
CA GLY A 362 13.81 0.35 -5.49
C GLY A 362 12.32 0.01 -5.65
N PRO A 363 11.56 -0.02 -4.54
CA PRO A 363 10.18 -0.52 -4.54
C PRO A 363 9.15 0.52 -4.99
N ARG A 364 9.53 1.79 -5.15
CA ARG A 364 8.59 2.91 -5.18
C ARG A 364 7.59 2.85 -6.33
N LEU A 365 8.01 2.45 -7.54
CA LEU A 365 7.09 2.31 -8.68
C LEU A 365 6.09 1.17 -8.45
N LEU A 366 6.53 0.04 -7.89
CA LEU A 366 5.62 -1.07 -7.53
C LEU A 366 4.66 -0.68 -6.42
N ASP A 367 5.09 0.17 -5.48
CA ASP A 367 4.21 0.69 -4.43
C ASP A 367 3.12 1.60 -5.01
N VAL A 368 3.45 2.44 -6.01
CA VAL A 368 2.48 3.25 -6.77
C VAL A 368 1.47 2.34 -7.47
N ILE A 369 1.91 1.23 -8.06
CA ILE A 369 1.02 0.31 -8.77
C ILE A 369 0.11 -0.46 -7.81
N ASP A 370 0.62 -0.96 -6.68
CA ASP A 370 -0.21 -1.54 -5.62
C ASP A 370 -1.26 -0.55 -5.12
N THR A 371 -0.87 0.72 -4.98
CA THR A 371 -1.75 1.80 -4.56
C THR A 371 -2.82 2.10 -5.62
N ALA A 372 -2.47 2.06 -6.90
CA ALA A 372 -3.43 2.21 -7.99
C ALA A 372 -4.44 1.04 -8.05
N ILE A 373 -4.00 -0.18 -7.76
CA ILE A 373 -4.89 -1.34 -7.60
C ILE A 373 -5.85 -1.11 -6.43
N PHE A 374 -5.34 -0.69 -5.27
CA PHE A 374 -6.14 -0.35 -4.10
C PHE A 374 -7.18 0.73 -4.42
N ASP A 375 -6.73 1.85 -4.98
CA ASP A 375 -7.57 2.99 -5.34
C ASP A 375 -8.63 2.61 -6.36
N TYR A 376 -8.32 1.74 -7.33
CA TYR A 376 -9.30 1.28 -8.31
C TYR A 376 -10.40 0.44 -7.66
N LEU A 377 -10.04 -0.47 -6.76
CA LEU A 377 -11.02 -1.30 -6.03
C LEU A 377 -12.00 -0.43 -5.25
N ILE A 378 -11.51 0.59 -4.56
CA ILE A 378 -12.35 1.50 -3.77
C ILE A 378 -12.98 2.62 -4.60
N GLY A 379 -12.50 2.87 -5.83
CA GLY A 379 -12.93 3.96 -6.69
C GLY A 379 -12.44 5.34 -6.21
N ASN A 380 -11.19 5.42 -5.73
CA ASN A 380 -10.54 6.67 -5.35
C ASN A 380 -9.80 7.28 -6.55
N ALA A 381 -10.42 8.24 -7.22
CA ALA A 381 -9.80 8.94 -8.33
C ALA A 381 -9.05 10.22 -7.91
N ASP A 382 -8.90 10.48 -6.60
CA ASP A 382 -8.39 11.74 -6.05
C ASP A 382 -6.97 11.64 -5.46
N ARG A 383 -6.21 10.56 -5.71
CA ARG A 383 -4.83 10.41 -5.23
C ARG A 383 -3.82 11.21 -6.08
N HIS A 384 -3.83 12.52 -5.91
CA HIS A 384 -2.95 13.47 -6.59
C HIS A 384 -1.60 13.69 -5.91
N HIS A 385 -1.53 13.37 -4.62
CA HIS A 385 -0.30 13.25 -3.86
C HIS A 385 -0.32 11.93 -3.10
N TYR A 386 0.86 11.50 -2.69
CA TYR A 386 0.99 10.42 -1.74
C TYR A 386 2.04 10.81 -0.69
N GLU A 387 2.03 10.10 0.43
CA GLU A 387 2.97 10.32 1.52
C GLU A 387 3.81 9.08 1.75
N SER A 388 5.04 9.27 2.20
CA SER A 388 5.97 8.21 2.63
C SER A 388 6.63 8.66 3.93
N PHE A 389 7.27 7.78 4.69
CA PHE A 389 8.15 8.19 5.77
C PHE A 389 9.38 8.92 5.20
N GLN A 390 9.91 9.89 5.95
CA GLN A 390 11.16 10.58 5.63
C GLN A 390 12.38 9.72 5.97
N ASP A 391 13.52 10.03 5.33
CA ASP A 391 14.88 9.62 5.72
C ASP A 391 15.15 8.11 5.87
N ASP A 392 14.39 7.24 5.18
CA ASP A 392 14.54 5.79 5.32
C ASP A 392 15.38 5.13 4.21
N GLY A 393 16.22 5.91 3.53
CA GLY A 393 17.12 5.40 2.49
C GLY A 393 16.41 4.92 1.23
N GLY A 394 15.17 5.35 0.99
CA GLY A 394 14.39 4.98 -0.19
C GLY A 394 13.62 3.66 -0.02
N ALA A 395 13.61 3.09 1.18
CA ALA A 395 12.81 1.92 1.51
C ALA A 395 11.31 2.26 1.65
N SER A 396 10.93 3.52 1.84
CA SER A 396 9.61 3.81 2.40
C SER A 396 8.52 3.44 1.42
N MET A 397 7.50 2.79 1.96
CA MET A 397 6.26 2.55 1.22
C MET A 397 5.45 3.84 1.06
N LEU A 398 4.51 3.81 0.11
CA LEU A 398 3.39 4.74 0.09
C LEU A 398 2.47 4.45 1.27
N ILE A 399 2.19 5.45 2.10
CA ILE A 399 1.19 5.38 3.16
C ILE A 399 -0.19 5.70 2.54
N LEU A 400 -1.18 4.85 2.79
CA LEU A 400 -2.53 4.98 2.26
C LEU A 400 -3.35 5.93 3.15
N LEU A 401 -3.04 7.23 3.05
CA LEU A 401 -3.75 8.31 3.73
C LEU A 401 -4.84 8.93 2.84
N ASP A 402 -5.82 9.55 3.49
CA ASP A 402 -6.96 10.27 2.90
C ASP A 402 -7.75 9.45 1.85
N ASN A 403 -8.34 8.33 2.26
CA ASN A 403 -9.11 7.43 1.38
C ASN A 403 -10.62 7.78 1.36
N ALA A 404 -11.04 8.87 1.98
CA ALA A 404 -12.44 9.28 2.10
C ALA A 404 -13.12 9.65 0.76
N LYS A 405 -12.35 9.90 -0.30
CA LYS A 405 -12.85 10.15 -1.67
C LYS A 405 -13.16 8.87 -2.46
N SER A 406 -13.38 7.78 -1.75
CA SER A 406 -13.67 6.44 -2.31
C SER A 406 -15.12 6.03 -2.10
N PHE A 407 -15.57 4.93 -2.70
CA PHE A 407 -16.91 4.37 -2.55
C PHE A 407 -18.02 5.39 -2.83
N GLY A 408 -17.83 6.26 -3.81
CA GLY A 408 -18.82 7.26 -4.20
C GLY A 408 -19.91 6.70 -5.13
N ASN A 409 -19.55 5.77 -6.01
CA ASN A 409 -20.48 5.23 -7.00
C ASN A 409 -20.24 3.71 -7.17
N PRO A 410 -21.22 2.84 -6.86
CA PRO A 410 -21.08 1.38 -7.03
C PRO A 410 -21.32 0.91 -8.47
N ALA A 411 -21.88 1.75 -9.34
CA ALA A 411 -22.21 1.42 -10.72
C ALA A 411 -21.10 1.80 -11.73
N LEU A 412 -20.14 2.64 -11.32
CA LEU A 412 -19.04 3.11 -12.16
C LEU A 412 -17.71 2.49 -11.71
N ASP A 413 -16.94 1.98 -12.67
CA ASP A 413 -15.57 1.50 -12.47
C ASP A 413 -14.60 2.40 -13.25
N GLU A 414 -13.93 3.31 -12.54
CA GLU A 414 -13.09 4.34 -13.15
C GLU A 414 -11.74 3.75 -13.61
N ARG A 415 -11.71 3.23 -14.85
CA ARG A 415 -10.54 2.54 -15.44
C ARG A 415 -9.27 3.40 -15.43
N SER A 416 -9.37 4.73 -15.51
CA SER A 416 -8.19 5.59 -15.54
C SER A 416 -7.37 5.54 -14.24
N ILE A 417 -7.93 5.07 -13.12
CA ILE A 417 -7.17 4.82 -11.89
C ILE A 417 -6.11 3.72 -12.10
N LEU A 418 -6.37 2.73 -12.96
CA LEU A 418 -5.42 1.65 -13.26
C LEU A 418 -4.32 2.07 -14.25
N ALA A 419 -4.20 3.35 -14.63
CA ALA A 419 -3.17 3.83 -15.55
C ALA A 419 -1.74 3.40 -15.18
N PRO A 420 -1.29 3.48 -13.91
CA PRO A 420 0.01 2.96 -13.52
C PRO A 420 0.17 1.47 -13.86
N LEU A 421 -0.86 0.64 -13.64
CA LEU A 421 -0.81 -0.80 -13.92
C LEU A 421 -0.76 -1.08 -15.42
N TYR A 422 -1.68 -0.54 -16.22
CA TYR A 422 -1.77 -0.89 -17.64
C TYR A 422 -0.70 -0.20 -18.51
N GLN A 423 -0.10 0.92 -18.06
CA GLN A 423 0.99 1.57 -18.79
C GLN A 423 2.36 0.98 -18.43
N CYS A 424 2.59 0.65 -17.15
CA CYS A 424 3.86 0.06 -16.74
C CYS A 424 3.92 -1.44 -16.96
N CYS A 425 2.75 -2.09 -17.03
CA CYS A 425 2.55 -3.53 -17.13
C CYS A 425 3.38 -4.35 -16.14
N MET A 426 3.50 -3.89 -14.90
CA MET A 426 4.26 -4.58 -13.87
C MET A 426 3.43 -4.66 -12.58
N VAL A 427 3.51 -5.77 -11.86
CA VAL A 427 2.83 -5.97 -10.57
C VAL A 427 3.66 -6.90 -9.69
N ARG A 428 3.63 -6.68 -8.39
CA ARG A 428 4.35 -7.53 -7.44
C ARG A 428 3.74 -8.94 -7.42
N VAL A 429 4.57 -9.97 -7.40
CA VAL A 429 4.13 -11.38 -7.32
C VAL A 429 3.22 -11.60 -6.09
N SER A 430 3.59 -11.03 -4.93
CA SER A 430 2.78 -11.13 -3.72
C SER A 430 1.38 -10.53 -3.88
N THR A 431 1.28 -9.37 -4.54
CA THR A 431 0.01 -8.70 -4.85
C THR A 431 -0.82 -9.57 -5.80
N TRP A 432 -0.22 -10.06 -6.89
CA TRP A 432 -0.90 -10.95 -7.84
C TRP A 432 -1.44 -12.21 -7.17
N ASN A 433 -0.64 -12.88 -6.34
CA ASN A 433 -1.05 -14.10 -5.63
C ASN A 433 -2.21 -13.81 -4.67
N ARG A 434 -2.11 -12.72 -3.90
CA ARG A 434 -3.16 -12.29 -2.97
C ARG A 434 -4.48 -11.99 -3.68
N LEU A 435 -4.45 -11.25 -4.79
CA LEU A 435 -5.65 -10.93 -5.58
C LEU A 435 -6.33 -12.18 -6.13
N ASN A 436 -5.56 -13.20 -6.53
CA ASN A 436 -6.12 -14.47 -7.02
C ASN A 436 -6.81 -15.30 -5.93
N LEU A 437 -6.38 -15.17 -4.66
CA LEU A 437 -7.05 -15.81 -3.52
C LEU A 437 -8.36 -15.13 -3.14
N LEU A 438 -8.53 -13.86 -3.54
CA LEU A 438 -9.70 -13.03 -3.21
C LEU A 438 -10.82 -13.08 -4.28
N LYS A 439 -10.64 -13.84 -5.37
CA LYS A 439 -11.62 -13.93 -6.46
C LYS A 439 -12.91 -14.64 -6.05
N GLY A 440 -13.96 -14.49 -6.84
CA GLY A 440 -15.19 -15.30 -6.71
C GLY A 440 -16.05 -14.94 -5.49
N GLY A 441 -16.09 -13.67 -5.08
CA GLY A 441 -16.87 -13.20 -3.94
C GLY A 441 -16.15 -13.24 -2.60
N VAL A 442 -14.92 -13.75 -2.57
CA VAL A 442 -14.12 -13.82 -1.33
C VAL A 442 -13.74 -12.41 -0.85
N LEU A 443 -13.41 -11.48 -1.76
CA LEU A 443 -13.08 -10.09 -1.40
C LEU A 443 -14.23 -9.38 -0.67
N SER A 444 -15.42 -9.40 -1.24
CA SER A 444 -16.59 -8.75 -0.64
C SER A 444 -17.00 -9.41 0.68
N SER A 445 -16.97 -10.75 0.76
CA SER A 445 -17.25 -11.50 1.98
C SER A 445 -16.25 -11.18 3.09
N ALA A 446 -14.95 -11.17 2.77
CA ALA A 446 -13.89 -10.81 3.70
C ALA A 446 -14.07 -9.37 4.23
N LEU A 447 -14.40 -8.40 3.36
CA LEU A 447 -14.62 -7.03 3.80
C LEU A 447 -15.86 -6.88 4.68
N GLN A 448 -16.95 -7.59 4.34
CA GLN A 448 -18.16 -7.61 5.16
C GLN A 448 -17.87 -8.20 6.55
N GLN A 449 -17.11 -9.30 6.62
CA GLN A 449 -16.70 -9.91 7.89
C GLN A 449 -15.77 -8.99 8.69
N ALA A 450 -14.78 -8.39 8.02
CA ALA A 450 -13.80 -7.51 8.65
C ALA A 450 -14.42 -6.25 9.26
N THR A 451 -15.53 -5.77 8.70
CA THR A 451 -16.23 -4.56 9.18
C THR A 451 -17.41 -4.84 10.10
N ALA A 452 -17.79 -6.11 10.32
CA ALA A 452 -18.97 -6.50 11.10
C ALA A 452 -18.92 -6.12 12.59
N HIS A 453 -17.72 -5.86 13.11
CA HIS A 453 -17.52 -5.44 14.49
C HIS A 453 -17.46 -3.91 14.65
N ASP A 454 -17.32 -3.16 13.55
CA ASP A 454 -17.20 -1.71 13.59
C ASP A 454 -18.51 -1.08 14.10
N PRO A 455 -18.46 -0.07 14.99
CA PRO A 455 -19.66 0.58 15.50
C PRO A 455 -20.56 1.18 14.41
N ALA A 456 -19.99 1.60 13.28
CA ALA A 456 -20.70 2.17 12.14
C ALA A 456 -21.21 1.10 11.14
N PHE A 457 -21.20 -0.18 11.51
CA PHE A 457 -21.78 -1.25 10.70
C PHE A 457 -23.29 -1.04 10.48
N PRO A 458 -23.82 -1.20 9.25
CA PRO A 458 -23.11 -1.55 8.01
C PRO A 458 -22.25 -0.39 7.47
N VAL A 459 -20.97 -0.69 7.18
CA VAL A 459 -20.01 0.31 6.65
C VAL A 459 -20.24 0.56 5.16
N LEU A 460 -20.47 -0.49 4.38
CA LEU A 460 -20.79 -0.41 2.94
C LEU A 460 -22.14 -1.08 2.65
N THR A 461 -22.79 -0.62 1.58
CA THR A 461 -24.01 -1.25 1.06
C THR A 461 -23.68 -2.45 0.17
N GLY A 462 -24.66 -3.33 -0.05
CA GLY A 462 -24.53 -4.49 -0.94
C GLY A 462 -23.99 -4.14 -2.35
N PRO A 463 -24.49 -3.08 -3.02
CA PRO A 463 -23.95 -2.65 -4.32
C PRO A 463 -22.45 -2.35 -4.32
N HIS A 464 -21.91 -1.72 -3.26
CA HIS A 464 -20.47 -1.47 -3.17
C HIS A 464 -19.66 -2.74 -2.94
N LEU A 465 -20.20 -3.69 -2.18
CA LEU A 465 -19.59 -5.01 -1.99
C LEU A 465 -19.52 -5.78 -3.33
N THR A 466 -20.62 -5.80 -4.10
CA THR A 466 -20.63 -6.39 -5.45
C THR A 466 -19.67 -5.68 -6.41
N ALA A 467 -19.55 -4.35 -6.32
CA ALA A 467 -18.63 -3.57 -7.14
C ALA A 467 -17.17 -3.94 -6.87
N LEU A 468 -16.79 -4.25 -5.62
CA LEU A 468 -15.42 -4.68 -5.28
C LEU A 468 -15.03 -5.96 -6.02
N ASP A 469 -15.89 -6.97 -6.06
CA ASP A 469 -15.62 -8.22 -6.77
C ASP A 469 -15.53 -8.00 -8.29
N ARG A 470 -16.41 -7.16 -8.84
CA ARG A 470 -16.37 -6.78 -10.26
C ARG A 470 -15.07 -6.05 -10.61
N ARG A 471 -14.65 -5.10 -9.78
CA ARG A 471 -13.38 -4.36 -9.94
C ARG A 471 -12.18 -5.29 -9.78
N LEU A 472 -12.19 -6.23 -8.84
CA LEU A 472 -11.14 -7.23 -8.72
C LEU A 472 -10.95 -8.02 -10.02
N ASN A 473 -12.05 -8.42 -10.67
CA ASN A 473 -11.96 -9.07 -11.99
C ASN A 473 -11.36 -8.14 -13.05
N GLY A 474 -11.66 -6.85 -13.02
CA GLY A 474 -11.03 -5.84 -13.88
C GLY A 474 -9.51 -5.73 -13.67
N VAL A 475 -9.05 -5.74 -12.42
CA VAL A 475 -7.61 -5.76 -12.09
C VAL A 475 -6.96 -7.02 -12.64
N LEU A 476 -7.53 -8.19 -12.33
CA LEU A 476 -7.00 -9.47 -12.78
C LEU A 476 -6.97 -9.58 -14.32
N GLY A 477 -8.00 -9.06 -15.00
CA GLY A 477 -8.03 -8.97 -16.46
C GLY A 477 -6.92 -8.09 -17.02
N THR A 478 -6.68 -6.93 -16.39
CA THR A 478 -5.61 -6.01 -16.81
C THR A 478 -4.22 -6.65 -16.67
N VAL A 479 -3.94 -7.33 -15.56
CA VAL A 479 -2.66 -8.04 -15.38
C VAL A 479 -2.49 -9.16 -16.41
N ARG A 480 -3.55 -9.94 -16.70
CA ARG A 480 -3.50 -10.98 -17.74
C ARG A 480 -3.19 -10.41 -19.12
N GLN A 481 -3.81 -9.29 -19.48
CA GLN A 481 -3.51 -8.59 -20.73
C GLN A 481 -2.03 -8.17 -20.80
N CYS A 482 -1.46 -7.65 -19.71
CA CYS A 482 -0.02 -7.35 -19.66
C CYS A 482 0.85 -8.60 -19.83
N MET A 483 0.51 -9.71 -19.16
CA MET A 483 1.22 -10.98 -19.31
C MET A 483 1.17 -11.52 -20.74
N GLU A 484 0.02 -11.39 -21.42
CA GLU A 484 -0.15 -11.75 -22.83
C GLU A 484 0.68 -10.86 -23.76
N THR A 485 0.82 -9.57 -23.42
CA THR A 485 1.49 -8.58 -24.28
C THR A 485 3.02 -8.64 -24.19
N GLN A 486 3.58 -8.78 -22.98
CA GLN A 486 5.04 -8.70 -22.76
C GLN A 486 5.63 -9.90 -22.01
N GLY A 487 4.83 -10.92 -21.69
CA GLY A 487 5.25 -12.12 -20.97
C GLY A 487 5.10 -12.01 -19.45
N ALA A 488 4.92 -13.16 -18.80
CA ALA A 488 4.74 -13.25 -17.35
C ALA A 488 5.96 -12.77 -16.57
N ASP A 489 7.18 -13.12 -17.01
CA ASP A 489 8.43 -12.77 -16.32
C ASP A 489 8.70 -11.26 -16.31
N ASN A 490 8.21 -10.52 -17.32
CA ASN A 490 8.33 -9.06 -17.39
C ASN A 490 7.19 -8.34 -16.64
N THR A 491 6.10 -9.04 -16.34
CA THR A 491 4.90 -8.48 -15.70
C THR A 491 4.88 -8.74 -14.21
N LEU A 492 5.26 -9.95 -13.79
CA LEU A 492 5.25 -10.37 -12.39
C LEU A 492 6.62 -10.15 -11.78
N ILE A 493 6.75 -9.10 -10.95
CA ILE A 493 8.03 -8.70 -10.38
C ILE A 493 8.17 -9.29 -8.97
N GLU A 494 9.19 -10.12 -8.81
CA GLU A 494 9.61 -10.64 -7.50
C GLU A 494 10.42 -9.56 -6.77
N ASP A 495 9.71 -8.72 -6.04
CA ASP A 495 10.29 -7.90 -4.98
C ASP A 495 10.50 -8.83 -3.77
N ARG A 496 11.74 -9.28 -3.59
CA ARG A 496 12.22 -9.67 -2.26
C ARG A 496 13.06 -8.54 -1.73
N MET A 497 12.43 -7.52 -1.17
CA MET A 497 13.13 -6.71 -0.18
C MET A 497 13.50 -7.63 0.98
N ASN A 498 14.78 -8.00 1.06
CA ASN A 498 15.40 -8.50 2.28
C ASN A 498 15.38 -7.33 3.26
N LEU A 499 14.25 -7.09 3.91
CA LEU A 499 14.20 -6.17 5.03
C LEU A 499 15.05 -6.82 6.12
N PRO A 500 16.12 -6.17 6.60
CA PRO A 500 16.74 -6.61 7.84
C PRO A 500 15.64 -6.56 8.89
N HIS A 501 15.25 -7.73 9.42
CA HIS A 501 14.42 -7.75 10.62
C HIS A 501 15.15 -6.95 11.70
N PRO A 502 14.44 -6.10 12.47
CA PRO A 502 15.03 -5.44 13.62
C PRO A 502 15.57 -6.45 14.64
#